data_AF-A0A538E1P7-F1
#
_entry.id   AF-A0A538E1P7-F1
#
_cell.length_a   1.000
_cell.length_b   1.000
_cell.length_c   1.000
_cell.angle_alpha   90.00
_cell.angle_beta   90.00
_cell.angle_gamma   90.00
#
_symmetry.space_group_name_H-M   'P 1'
#
loop_
_entity.id
_entity.type
_entity.pdbx_description
1 polymer ?
#
loop_
_entity_poly.entity_id
_entity_poly.type
_entity_poly.pdbx_seq_one_letter_code
_entity_poly.pdbx_strand_id
1 'polypeptide(L)'
;MELTAAGSRSWARQLEAHARSGEPGRYAANDRLDDLRERLVELHPTGHGVHGRAQARPNAAIRAGRLSLRLPGGPPDQPRARRSPERPAQPLARAAPTCRGRRPYRERAARCDLLPSCDARRGPTPDLADQAHRRVSRASIHTSHVAAAALCVGLAVANVARLASPAVALSAPVLVLVTAWLPRTSRLALLVVALLLAGWWWGSVRVAALDESVLVSRVGRADHALVEITAQPREGSFQVRARARVLRFGSLPVRENVLLELPPGRVPPQGARLELFGILKLPKGPEHGFDERAWLRHNGIHVVLSADDRWQMVGRRGGLGGVSDRLHDWLARDSAYGLSGERRAVLQAIVLGETQGLDDGLLGRFQASGLYHVLAVDGLKVTAVAGGAGALAFLLGAGRLAAELAALTALSGYVLAVGARPSVIRAAIASGLISLAWLAARPRDRWQALLAAAVALLAWNPYFVTDAGFQLSFGAVASIFTIAPRVSRYLEGYPVPHVLGELIGVSTACGLATAPVTWLQFHQISLVTVPANVVAVPIVAEMLGLALLTAVVAPVAPPLASVLAQANGWAAAFVAAWARLTGGVPFAQVTSGRSAAIVADCCLLAVAAWLLLRTPRAS
;
A
#
# COMPACT_ATOMS: atom_id res chain seq x y z
N MET A 1 -3.64 35.78 -61.43
CA MET A 1 -3.52 35.82 -59.96
C MET A 1 -2.69 34.62 -59.56
N GLU A 2 -1.38 34.82 -59.45
CA GLU A 2 -0.38 33.74 -59.40
C GLU A 2 0.21 33.58 -58.00
N LEU A 3 1.21 32.69 -57.85
CA LEU A 3 1.88 32.30 -56.59
C LEU A 3 1.02 31.44 -55.63
N THR A 4 0.88 30.15 -55.94
CA THR A 4 0.67 29.07 -54.93
C THR A 4 0.89 27.64 -55.45
N ALA A 5 1.12 27.43 -56.76
CA ALA A 5 1.07 26.10 -57.39
C ALA A 5 2.37 25.25 -57.37
N ALA A 6 3.46 25.74 -56.76
CA ALA A 6 4.80 25.13 -56.87
C ALA A 6 5.10 24.04 -55.82
N GLY A 7 4.62 24.20 -54.58
CA GLY A 7 5.05 23.37 -53.44
C GLY A 7 4.56 21.92 -53.45
N SER A 8 3.40 21.63 -54.04
CA SER A 8 2.79 20.30 -54.02
C SER A 8 3.39 19.30 -55.02
N ARG A 9 4.13 19.77 -56.03
CA ARG A 9 4.62 18.94 -57.15
C ARG A 9 6.04 18.39 -56.98
N SER A 10 6.71 18.65 -55.86
CA SER A 10 7.98 18.03 -55.48
C SER A 10 7.73 16.76 -54.64
N TRP A 11 6.91 16.89 -53.60
CA TRP A 11 6.68 15.84 -52.60
C TRP A 11 6.09 14.55 -53.19
N ALA A 12 5.11 14.67 -54.10
CA ALA A 12 4.52 13.51 -54.79
C ALA A 12 5.56 12.69 -55.59
N ARG A 13 6.56 13.35 -56.19
CA ARG A 13 7.60 12.67 -56.99
C ARG A 13 8.65 11.95 -56.14
N GLN A 14 8.79 12.26 -54.86
CA GLN A 14 9.66 11.49 -53.94
C GLN A 14 9.01 10.17 -53.50
N LEU A 15 7.68 10.15 -53.31
CA LEU A 15 6.95 8.92 -52.98
C LEU A 15 6.94 7.91 -54.13
N GLU A 16 6.75 8.38 -55.38
CA GLU A 16 6.84 7.51 -56.56
C GLU A 16 8.25 6.95 -56.84
N ALA A 17 9.30 7.48 -56.20
CA ALA A 17 10.66 6.98 -56.35
C ALA A 17 10.94 5.79 -55.40
N HIS A 18 10.42 5.82 -54.16
CA HIS A 18 10.53 4.70 -53.22
C HIS A 18 9.59 3.52 -53.57
N ALA A 19 8.51 3.75 -54.32
CA ALA A 19 7.59 2.70 -54.72
C ALA A 19 8.09 1.77 -55.86
N ARG A 20 9.29 2.02 -56.42
CA ARG A 20 9.80 1.33 -57.63
C ARG A 20 10.97 0.38 -57.37
N SER A 21 11.29 0.07 -56.11
CA SER A 21 12.39 -0.85 -55.73
C SER A 21 11.92 -2.03 -54.88
N GLY A 22 11.01 -2.85 -55.43
CA GLY A 22 11.06 -4.31 -55.20
C GLY A 22 12.11 -4.95 -56.14
N GLU A 23 12.48 -6.23 -56.04
CA GLU A 23 11.90 -7.36 -55.28
C GLU A 23 13.04 -8.31 -54.76
N PRO A 24 12.93 -9.67 -54.70
CA PRO A 24 12.38 -10.41 -53.56
C PRO A 24 13.28 -11.54 -53.00
N GLY A 25 12.89 -12.13 -51.85
CA GLY A 25 12.87 -13.61 -51.73
C GLY A 25 13.56 -14.33 -50.55
N ARG A 26 12.71 -14.92 -49.69
CA ARG A 26 12.80 -16.25 -49.03
C ARG A 26 13.96 -16.62 -48.05
N TYR A 27 13.65 -17.65 -47.24
CA TYR A 27 14.43 -18.35 -46.20
C TYR A 27 14.73 -17.50 -44.95
N ALA A 28 14.32 -17.81 -43.71
CA ALA A 28 14.08 -19.04 -42.94
C ALA A 28 15.27 -19.45 -42.04
N ALA A 29 15.07 -19.25 -40.72
CA ALA A 29 15.74 -19.83 -39.55
C ALA A 29 17.26 -20.11 -39.57
N ASN A 30 18.00 -19.47 -38.64
CA ASN A 30 18.59 -20.25 -37.53
C ASN A 30 18.96 -19.41 -36.28
N ASP A 31 19.29 -20.14 -35.21
CA ASP A 31 19.72 -19.68 -33.88
C ASP A 31 21.13 -19.03 -33.81
N ARG A 32 21.45 -18.56 -32.59
CA ARG A 32 22.77 -18.24 -31.98
C ARG A 32 23.26 -16.80 -32.13
N LEU A 33 23.41 -16.14 -30.98
CA LEU A 33 23.99 -14.79 -30.84
C LEU A 33 25.02 -14.72 -29.69
N ASP A 34 25.52 -15.88 -29.23
CA ASP A 34 26.46 -15.98 -28.09
C ASP A 34 27.93 -15.78 -28.49
N ASP A 35 28.27 -15.89 -29.78
CA ASP A 35 29.65 -16.08 -30.28
C ASP A 35 30.41 -14.77 -30.59
N LEU A 36 29.98 -13.64 -30.00
CA LEU A 36 30.53 -12.29 -30.27
C LEU A 36 31.06 -11.53 -29.04
N ARG A 37 31.29 -12.23 -27.92
CA ARG A 37 31.82 -11.61 -26.68
C ARG A 37 33.23 -12.03 -26.26
N GLU A 38 33.85 -12.99 -26.94
CA GLU A 38 35.08 -13.64 -26.44
C GLU A 38 36.37 -13.30 -27.23
N ARG A 39 36.41 -12.17 -27.95
CA ARG A 39 37.55 -11.79 -28.82
C ARG A 39 38.08 -10.35 -28.69
N LEU A 40 37.91 -9.69 -27.55
CA LEU A 40 38.44 -8.34 -27.29
C LEU A 40 39.10 -8.18 -25.90
N VAL A 41 39.99 -9.10 -25.55
CA VAL A 41 40.92 -8.94 -24.42
C VAL A 41 42.33 -9.40 -24.82
N GLU A 42 43.08 -8.52 -25.50
CA GLU A 42 44.56 -8.59 -25.52
C GLU A 42 45.17 -7.26 -25.99
N LEU A 43 46.48 -7.08 -25.71
CA LEU A 43 47.38 -6.00 -26.19
C LEU A 43 47.10 -4.54 -25.73
N HIS A 44 47.72 -4.18 -24.60
CA HIS A 44 48.43 -2.90 -24.46
C HIS A 44 49.78 -3.00 -25.23
N PRO A 45 50.37 -1.90 -25.77
CA PRO A 45 51.28 -1.09 -24.94
C PRO A 45 51.49 0.41 -25.30
N THR A 46 51.96 1.17 -24.30
CA THR A 46 52.91 2.34 -24.35
C THR A 46 52.77 3.50 -25.35
N GLY A 47 52.76 4.75 -24.85
CA GLY A 47 53.08 5.96 -25.63
C GLY A 47 53.14 7.25 -24.78
N HIS A 48 54.18 8.09 -24.94
CA HIS A 48 54.36 9.37 -24.21
C HIS A 48 53.37 10.47 -24.67
N GLY A 49 52.89 11.36 -23.80
CA GLY A 49 53.49 12.70 -23.56
C GLY A 49 52.58 13.83 -24.11
N VAL A 50 52.68 15.13 -23.80
CA VAL A 50 53.52 15.93 -22.87
C VAL A 50 52.81 17.29 -22.61
N HIS A 51 53.06 17.94 -21.44
CA HIS A 51 52.62 19.30 -21.04
C HIS A 51 51.09 19.53 -20.80
N GLY A 52 50.66 20.55 -20.03
CA GLY A 52 51.39 21.67 -19.41
C GLY A 52 50.96 22.04 -17.98
N ARG A 53 51.61 23.05 -17.38
CA ARG A 53 51.50 23.43 -15.95
C ARG A 53 50.52 24.59 -15.71
N ALA A 54 49.94 24.62 -14.50
CA ALA A 54 49.81 25.85 -13.71
C ALA A 54 50.08 25.54 -12.22
N GLN A 55 50.74 26.44 -11.49
CA GLN A 55 51.04 26.32 -10.06
C GLN A 55 50.67 27.61 -9.32
N ALA A 56 50.14 27.48 -8.11
CA ALA A 56 50.19 28.52 -7.07
C ALA A 56 50.35 27.82 -5.71
N ARG A 57 51.02 28.47 -4.74
CA ARG A 57 51.41 27.87 -3.44
C ARG A 57 50.79 28.63 -2.24
N PRO A 58 50.74 27.99 -1.05
CA PRO A 58 49.96 28.48 0.09
C PRO A 58 50.76 29.34 1.09
N ASN A 59 50.02 30.05 1.94
CA ASN A 59 50.39 30.53 3.29
C ASN A 59 49.08 30.98 3.99
N ALA A 60 48.94 31.03 5.32
CA ALA A 60 49.86 30.72 6.41
C ALA A 60 49.11 30.03 7.58
N ALA A 61 49.83 29.57 8.61
CA ALA A 61 49.27 28.96 9.81
C ALA A 61 49.11 29.96 10.97
N ILE A 62 48.26 29.65 11.97
CA ILE A 62 48.36 30.18 13.34
C ILE A 62 47.98 29.10 14.37
N ARG A 63 48.61 29.22 15.54
CA ARG A 63 48.78 28.24 16.63
C ARG A 63 47.54 27.52 17.16
N ALA A 64 47.75 26.27 17.60
CA ALA A 64 47.00 25.65 18.68
C ALA A 64 47.49 26.15 20.06
N GLY A 65 46.62 26.14 21.07
CA GLY A 65 46.98 26.44 22.46
C GLY A 65 46.27 25.50 23.45
N ARG A 66 47.05 24.69 24.17
CA ARG A 66 46.58 24.00 25.38
C ARG A 66 46.92 24.88 26.58
N LEU A 67 45.98 25.07 27.51
CA LEU A 67 46.33 25.48 28.87
C LEU A 67 45.32 24.91 29.87
N SER A 68 45.82 24.23 30.89
CA SER A 68 45.05 23.52 31.90
C SER A 68 45.61 23.87 33.28
N LEU A 69 44.84 24.56 34.13
CA LEU A 69 45.28 24.91 35.48
C LEU A 69 44.13 24.99 36.51
N ARG A 70 44.11 23.97 37.37
CA ARG A 70 43.75 23.90 38.81
C ARG A 70 42.60 24.77 39.40
N LEU A 71 41.76 24.06 40.17
CA LEU A 71 40.95 24.57 41.30
C LEU A 71 41.81 25.24 42.38
N PRO A 72 41.19 26.02 43.29
CA PRO A 72 40.95 25.44 44.63
C PRO A 72 39.64 25.90 45.31
N GLY A 73 39.21 25.15 46.34
CA GLY A 73 38.52 25.74 47.51
C GLY A 73 37.01 25.51 47.68
N GLY A 74 36.68 24.95 48.85
CA GLY A 74 35.38 24.89 49.52
C GLY A 74 35.50 23.96 50.74
N PRO A 75 34.47 23.73 51.58
CA PRO A 75 33.24 24.49 51.84
C PRO A 75 33.40 25.27 53.19
N PRO A 76 32.46 25.42 54.19
CA PRO A 76 31.50 24.42 54.72
C PRO A 76 30.08 24.93 55.11
N ASP A 77 29.30 23.99 55.67
CA ASP A 77 28.23 24.10 56.69
C ASP A 77 26.82 24.68 56.44
N GLN A 78 25.86 23.96 57.04
CA GLN A 78 24.49 24.37 57.37
C GLN A 78 24.42 24.82 58.85
N PRO A 79 23.33 25.50 59.26
CA PRO A 79 22.63 25.02 60.46
C PRO A 79 21.10 24.92 60.30
N ARG A 80 20.45 24.36 61.34
CA ARG A 80 19.04 23.93 61.31
C ARG A 80 18.09 24.86 62.10
N ALA A 81 16.84 24.88 61.63
CA ALA A 81 15.58 24.76 62.40
C ALA A 81 14.90 25.96 63.11
N ARG A 82 13.55 25.83 63.12
CA ARG A 82 12.55 26.05 64.20
C ARG A 82 11.46 27.14 64.03
N ARG A 83 10.21 26.64 64.21
CA ARG A 83 8.98 27.22 64.81
C ARG A 83 7.96 27.98 63.93
N SER A 84 6.73 27.43 63.97
CA SER A 84 5.43 28.11 63.87
C SER A 84 5.03 28.71 65.24
N PRO A 85 3.93 29.49 65.40
CA PRO A 85 2.52 29.12 65.13
C PRO A 85 1.85 30.14 64.15
N GLU A 86 0.53 30.26 63.88
CA GLU A 86 -0.73 29.93 64.60
C GLU A 86 -1.87 29.38 63.70
N ARG A 87 -3.06 29.20 64.31
CA ARG A 87 -4.36 28.70 63.78
C ARG A 87 -5.47 29.49 64.49
N PRO A 88 -6.67 29.72 63.90
CA PRO A 88 -7.69 28.66 63.71
C PRO A 88 -8.46 28.81 62.35
N ALA A 89 -9.53 28.08 62.01
CA ALA A 89 -10.39 27.14 62.75
C ALA A 89 -10.84 25.92 61.89
N GLN A 90 -11.61 25.00 62.47
CA GLN A 90 -12.16 23.79 61.82
C GLN A 90 -13.56 23.48 62.40
N PRO A 91 -14.49 22.93 61.59
CA PRO A 91 -14.88 21.49 61.65
C PRO A 91 -14.87 20.87 60.21
N LEU A 92 -15.40 19.69 59.85
CA LEU A 92 -15.50 18.29 60.36
C LEU A 92 -15.97 17.42 59.14
N ALA A 93 -15.88 16.08 59.02
CA ALA A 93 -15.37 15.00 59.89
C ALA A 93 -14.81 13.80 59.07
N ARG A 94 -14.02 12.96 59.76
CA ARG A 94 -13.99 11.48 59.86
C ARG A 94 -14.63 10.57 58.77
N ALA A 95 -14.12 9.37 58.48
CA ALA A 95 -12.82 8.74 58.79
C ALA A 95 -12.64 7.39 58.01
N ALA A 96 -11.38 6.95 57.88
CA ALA A 96 -10.97 5.57 57.57
C ALA A 96 -10.25 4.96 58.84
N PRO A 97 -9.45 3.85 58.87
CA PRO A 97 -8.53 3.35 57.83
C PRO A 97 -8.37 1.81 57.69
N THR A 98 -7.49 1.42 56.77
CA THR A 98 -6.91 0.07 56.57
C THR A 98 -5.77 -0.25 57.54
N CYS A 99 -5.38 -1.53 57.70
CA CYS A 99 -4.02 -1.88 58.16
C CYS A 99 -3.47 -3.19 57.54
N ARG A 100 -2.16 -3.46 57.70
CA ARG A 100 -1.40 -4.57 57.09
C ARG A 100 -0.82 -5.54 58.15
N GLY A 101 -0.75 -6.84 57.82
CA GLY A 101 0.55 -7.54 57.82
C GLY A 101 0.77 -8.81 58.67
N ARG A 102 1.33 -9.84 57.99
CA ARG A 102 2.14 -10.98 58.48
C ARG A 102 1.45 -12.17 59.19
N ARG A 103 2.17 -13.31 59.15
CA ARG A 103 1.86 -14.70 59.64
C ARG A 103 2.51 -14.93 61.04
N PRO A 104 2.50 -16.12 61.68
CA PRO A 104 1.90 -17.44 61.36
C PRO A 104 1.19 -18.17 62.54
N TYR A 105 0.59 -19.36 62.33
CA TYR A 105 0.95 -20.65 62.97
C TYR A 105 0.07 -21.83 62.42
N ARG A 106 -0.06 -22.95 63.15
CA ARG A 106 -0.45 -24.30 62.70
C ARG A 106 -1.63 -24.92 63.48
N GLU A 107 -2.30 -25.86 62.79
CA GLU A 107 -2.85 -27.15 63.28
C GLU A 107 -4.04 -27.25 64.28
N ARG A 108 -5.01 -28.11 63.88
CA ARG A 108 -5.88 -29.01 64.71
C ARG A 108 -6.94 -28.35 65.63
N ALA A 109 -8.02 -29.03 66.03
CA ALA A 109 -8.78 -30.15 65.42
C ALA A 109 -10.14 -30.36 66.16
N ALA A 110 -11.03 -31.16 65.56
CA ALA A 110 -12.10 -31.97 66.19
C ALA A 110 -13.40 -31.30 66.72
N ARG A 111 -14.54 -31.82 66.21
CA ARG A 111 -15.84 -32.12 66.88
C ARG A 111 -16.63 -30.96 67.55
N CYS A 112 -17.97 -30.97 67.60
CA CYS A 112 -18.95 -32.06 67.49
C CYS A 112 -20.08 -31.81 66.47
N ASP A 113 -20.78 -32.89 66.14
CA ASP A 113 -21.99 -32.96 65.31
C ASP A 113 -23.27 -32.49 66.04
N LEU A 114 -24.36 -32.22 65.30
CA LEU A 114 -25.76 -32.54 65.69
C LEU A 114 -26.77 -32.27 64.53
N LEU A 115 -27.16 -33.33 63.81
CA LEU A 115 -28.44 -33.50 63.09
C LEU A 115 -28.68 -32.58 61.83
N PRO A 116 -29.72 -32.82 60.99
CA PRO A 116 -29.49 -33.70 59.83
C PRO A 116 -30.05 -33.21 58.47
N SER A 117 -29.52 -33.80 57.39
CA SER A 117 -30.13 -33.99 56.07
C SER A 117 -31.19 -32.96 55.59
N CYS A 118 -30.75 -31.98 54.81
CA CYS A 118 -31.56 -31.34 53.76
C CYS A 118 -30.73 -31.29 52.48
N ASP A 119 -31.16 -32.01 51.45
CA ASP A 119 -30.36 -32.28 50.26
C ASP A 119 -30.48 -31.19 49.17
N ALA A 120 -29.52 -31.19 48.25
CA ALA A 120 -29.61 -30.62 46.90
C ALA A 120 -30.07 -29.15 46.75
N ARG A 121 -29.19 -28.20 47.10
CA ARG A 121 -29.09 -26.93 46.35
C ARG A 121 -27.66 -26.66 45.89
N ARG A 122 -27.31 -27.18 44.71
CA ARG A 122 -26.13 -26.71 43.97
C ARG A 122 -26.33 -25.24 43.62
N GLY A 123 -25.40 -24.37 44.03
CA GLY A 123 -25.41 -22.97 43.58
C GLY A 123 -25.25 -22.88 42.06
N PRO A 124 -25.81 -21.85 41.39
CA PRO A 124 -25.70 -21.70 39.95
C PRO A 124 -24.23 -21.52 39.55
N THR A 125 -23.72 -22.36 38.66
CA THR A 125 -22.34 -22.29 38.21
C THR A 125 -22.13 -21.09 37.28
N PRO A 126 -21.22 -20.14 37.58
CA PRO A 126 -20.99 -18.97 36.74
C PRO A 126 -20.45 -19.34 35.34
N ASP A 127 -19.85 -20.52 35.22
CA ASP A 127 -19.33 -21.10 33.99
C ASP A 127 -20.40 -21.30 32.90
N LEU A 128 -21.64 -21.68 33.24
CA LEU A 128 -22.67 -21.92 32.22
C LEU A 128 -23.14 -20.64 31.52
N ALA A 129 -23.22 -19.51 32.24
CA ALA A 129 -23.60 -18.21 31.66
C ALA A 129 -22.49 -17.66 30.75
N ASP A 130 -21.24 -17.77 31.17
CA ASP A 130 -20.07 -17.39 30.37
C ASP A 130 -19.92 -18.29 29.13
N GLN A 131 -20.06 -19.61 29.28
CA GLN A 131 -20.11 -20.54 28.14
C GLN A 131 -21.26 -20.22 27.17
N ALA A 132 -22.45 -19.84 27.67
CA ALA A 132 -23.57 -19.43 26.81
C ALA A 132 -23.22 -18.15 26.04
N HIS A 133 -22.67 -17.11 26.68
CA HIS A 133 -22.22 -15.90 26.00
C HIS A 133 -21.08 -16.16 25.01
N ARG A 134 -20.14 -17.07 25.31
CA ARG A 134 -19.06 -17.50 24.40
C ARG A 134 -19.60 -18.29 23.20
N ARG A 135 -20.65 -19.10 23.37
CA ARG A 135 -21.33 -19.80 22.25
C ARG A 135 -22.12 -18.83 21.37
N VAL A 136 -22.88 -17.90 21.96
CA VAL A 136 -23.67 -16.89 21.24
C VAL A 136 -22.77 -15.94 20.45
N SER A 137 -21.68 -15.45 21.05
CA SER A 137 -20.72 -14.56 20.36
C SER A 137 -19.97 -15.27 19.22
N ARG A 138 -19.53 -16.53 19.40
CA ARG A 138 -18.97 -17.32 18.30
C ARG A 138 -19.97 -17.51 17.15
N ALA A 139 -21.25 -17.78 17.46
CA ALA A 139 -22.29 -17.94 16.45
C ALA A 139 -22.58 -16.63 15.67
N SER A 140 -22.58 -15.47 16.33
CA SER A 140 -22.75 -14.19 15.65
C SER A 140 -21.54 -13.81 14.79
N ILE A 141 -20.33 -14.17 15.22
CA ILE A 141 -19.09 -13.98 14.44
C ILE A 141 -19.15 -14.82 13.15
N HIS A 142 -19.36 -16.14 13.26
CA HIS A 142 -19.43 -17.02 12.08
C HIS A 142 -20.53 -16.60 11.09
N THR A 143 -21.70 -16.17 11.56
CA THR A 143 -22.79 -15.75 10.65
C THR A 143 -22.50 -14.43 9.92
N SER A 144 -21.83 -13.47 10.56
CA SER A 144 -21.37 -12.24 9.89
C SER A 144 -20.25 -12.47 8.87
N HIS A 145 -19.30 -13.36 9.17
CA HIS A 145 -18.25 -13.77 8.23
C HIS A 145 -18.85 -14.45 7.00
N VAL A 146 -19.74 -15.43 7.21
CA VAL A 146 -20.39 -16.18 6.11
C VAL A 146 -21.26 -15.26 5.25
N ALA A 147 -21.99 -14.30 5.84
CA ALA A 147 -22.75 -13.30 5.11
C ALA A 147 -21.86 -12.38 4.25
N ALA A 148 -20.75 -11.89 4.79
CA ALA A 148 -19.84 -11.01 4.04
C ALA A 148 -19.07 -11.78 2.94
N ALA A 149 -18.69 -13.04 3.19
CA ALA A 149 -18.09 -13.92 2.20
C ALA A 149 -19.06 -14.26 1.05
N ALA A 150 -20.32 -14.56 1.37
CA ALA A 150 -21.38 -14.78 0.38
C ALA A 150 -21.56 -13.57 -0.56
N LEU A 151 -21.58 -12.36 0.01
CA LEU A 151 -21.67 -11.12 -0.77
C LEU A 151 -20.43 -10.88 -1.65
N CYS A 152 -19.22 -11.16 -1.14
CA CYS A 152 -17.98 -11.11 -1.95
C CYS A 152 -18.03 -12.09 -3.14
N VAL A 153 -18.48 -13.33 -2.91
CA VAL A 153 -18.60 -14.34 -3.98
C VAL A 153 -19.61 -13.91 -5.03
N GLY A 154 -20.79 -13.40 -4.62
CA GLY A 154 -21.78 -12.88 -5.56
C GLY A 154 -21.21 -11.76 -6.44
N LEU A 155 -20.55 -10.77 -5.82
CA LEU A 155 -19.89 -9.67 -6.53
C LEU A 155 -18.80 -10.17 -7.50
N ALA A 156 -18.03 -11.20 -7.13
CA ALA A 156 -17.00 -11.77 -7.98
C ALA A 156 -17.58 -12.53 -9.20
N VAL A 157 -18.67 -13.29 -9.02
CA VAL A 157 -19.33 -14.08 -10.08
C VAL A 157 -19.80 -13.21 -11.26
N ALA A 158 -20.12 -11.93 -11.02
CA ALA A 158 -20.49 -10.96 -12.06
C ALA A 158 -19.43 -10.76 -13.16
N ASN A 159 -18.16 -11.09 -12.90
CA ASN A 159 -17.10 -11.05 -13.90
C ASN A 159 -17.18 -12.23 -14.90
N VAL A 160 -17.80 -13.35 -14.51
CA VAL A 160 -17.89 -14.59 -15.30
C VAL A 160 -19.25 -14.73 -15.97
N ALA A 161 -20.33 -14.46 -15.24
CA ALA A 161 -21.70 -14.52 -15.73
C ALA A 161 -22.43 -13.22 -15.36
N ARG A 162 -23.18 -12.63 -16.31
CA ARG A 162 -23.88 -11.35 -16.10
C ARG A 162 -25.38 -11.60 -15.94
N LEU A 163 -25.95 -11.11 -14.84
CA LEU A 163 -27.37 -11.26 -14.51
C LEU A 163 -27.96 -9.93 -14.02
N ALA A 164 -28.08 -8.98 -14.95
CA ALA A 164 -28.59 -7.63 -14.69
C ALA A 164 -30.14 -7.53 -14.68
N SER A 165 -30.87 -8.65 -14.73
CA SER A 165 -32.33 -8.65 -14.86
C SER A 165 -33.02 -8.12 -13.59
N PRO A 166 -34.05 -7.25 -13.71
CA PRO A 166 -34.71 -6.64 -12.55
C PRO A 166 -35.44 -7.66 -11.66
N ALA A 167 -35.83 -8.81 -12.21
CA ALA A 167 -36.39 -9.91 -11.43
C ALA A 167 -35.44 -10.42 -10.33
N VAL A 168 -34.12 -10.34 -10.54
CA VAL A 168 -33.11 -10.77 -9.56
C VAL A 168 -32.80 -9.68 -8.53
N ALA A 169 -32.95 -8.40 -8.91
CA ALA A 169 -32.99 -7.29 -7.96
C ALA A 169 -34.14 -7.44 -6.95
N LEU A 170 -35.29 -7.92 -7.42
CA LEU A 170 -36.51 -8.12 -6.61
C LEU A 170 -36.49 -9.43 -5.81
N SER A 171 -35.82 -10.49 -6.28
CA SER A 171 -35.79 -11.76 -5.55
C SER A 171 -34.99 -11.68 -4.24
N ALA A 172 -33.87 -10.93 -4.21
CA ALA A 172 -33.06 -10.77 -3.00
C ALA A 172 -33.83 -10.20 -1.77
N PRO A 173 -34.55 -9.07 -1.85
CA PRO A 173 -35.33 -8.56 -0.71
C PRO A 173 -36.51 -9.47 -0.36
N VAL A 174 -37.16 -10.13 -1.33
CA VAL A 174 -38.22 -11.13 -1.06
C VAL A 174 -37.66 -12.32 -0.28
N LEU A 175 -36.50 -12.85 -0.67
CA LEU A 175 -35.81 -13.92 0.07
C LEU A 175 -35.46 -13.47 1.49
N VAL A 176 -34.98 -12.23 1.68
CA VAL A 176 -34.70 -11.66 3.02
C VAL A 176 -35.99 -11.55 3.86
N LEU A 177 -37.11 -11.10 3.30
CA LEU A 177 -38.40 -11.06 4.01
C LEU A 177 -38.86 -12.46 4.40
N VAL A 178 -38.69 -13.46 3.53
CA VAL A 178 -38.99 -14.86 3.82
C VAL A 178 -38.10 -15.40 4.96
N THR A 179 -36.86 -14.92 5.15
CA THR A 179 -36.02 -15.31 6.31
C THR A 179 -36.66 -15.05 7.68
N ALA A 180 -37.64 -14.14 7.78
CA ALA A 180 -38.33 -13.87 9.05
C ALA A 180 -39.20 -15.05 9.52
N TRP A 181 -39.66 -15.90 8.60
CA TRP A 181 -40.65 -16.95 8.84
C TRP A 181 -40.04 -18.36 8.93
N LEU A 182 -38.74 -18.52 8.67
CA LEU A 182 -38.06 -19.83 8.62
C LEU A 182 -37.30 -20.18 9.92
N PRO A 183 -37.16 -21.49 10.24
CA PRO A 183 -36.35 -21.95 11.37
C PRO A 183 -34.88 -21.54 11.22
N ARG A 184 -34.18 -21.39 12.36
CA ARG A 184 -32.84 -20.77 12.45
C ARG A 184 -31.77 -21.37 11.52
N THR A 185 -31.84 -22.67 11.21
CA THR A 185 -30.95 -23.35 10.26
C THR A 185 -31.19 -22.87 8.83
N SER A 186 -32.41 -23.06 8.31
CA SER A 186 -32.80 -22.64 6.96
C SER A 186 -32.70 -21.12 6.77
N ARG A 187 -32.90 -20.34 7.83
CA ARG A 187 -32.75 -18.88 7.85
C ARG A 187 -31.36 -18.42 7.38
N LEU A 188 -30.30 -19.12 7.79
CA LEU A 188 -28.93 -18.76 7.43
C LEU A 188 -28.60 -19.14 5.98
N ALA A 189 -29.04 -20.31 5.53
CA ALA A 189 -28.88 -20.73 4.13
C ALA A 189 -29.61 -19.77 3.17
N LEU A 190 -30.84 -19.37 3.51
CA LEU A 190 -31.63 -18.43 2.69
C LEU A 190 -31.02 -17.02 2.68
N LEU A 191 -30.47 -16.55 3.80
CA LEU A 191 -29.73 -15.28 3.86
C LEU A 191 -28.46 -15.30 2.99
N VAL A 192 -27.72 -16.41 2.98
CA VAL A 192 -26.54 -16.60 2.11
C VAL A 192 -26.94 -16.55 0.64
N VAL A 193 -28.00 -17.25 0.24
CA VAL A 193 -28.52 -17.21 -1.14
C VAL A 193 -28.97 -15.80 -1.53
N ALA A 194 -29.69 -15.09 -0.65
CA ALA A 194 -30.13 -13.72 -0.91
C ALA A 194 -28.94 -12.75 -1.09
N LEU A 195 -27.86 -12.89 -0.30
CA LEU A 195 -26.66 -12.07 -0.40
C LEU A 195 -25.79 -12.42 -1.62
N LEU A 196 -25.72 -13.69 -2.02
CA LEU A 196 -25.13 -14.12 -3.28
C LEU A 196 -25.84 -13.48 -4.48
N LEU A 197 -27.17 -13.54 -4.52
CA LEU A 197 -27.98 -12.96 -5.59
C LEU A 197 -27.91 -11.43 -5.62
N ALA A 198 -27.97 -10.76 -4.46
CA ALA A 198 -27.79 -9.31 -4.37
C ALA A 198 -26.40 -8.86 -4.85
N GLY A 199 -25.35 -9.56 -4.44
CA GLY A 199 -23.98 -9.31 -4.90
C GLY A 199 -23.82 -9.54 -6.40
N TRP A 200 -24.40 -10.62 -6.93
CA TRP A 200 -24.31 -10.96 -8.35
C TRP A 200 -25.07 -9.96 -9.24
N TRP A 201 -26.27 -9.55 -8.82
CA TRP A 201 -27.03 -8.51 -9.52
C TRP A 201 -26.30 -7.16 -9.48
N TRP A 202 -25.90 -6.67 -8.29
CA TRP A 202 -25.19 -5.40 -8.17
C TRP A 202 -23.87 -5.42 -8.93
N GLY A 203 -23.10 -6.49 -8.83
CA GLY A 203 -21.88 -6.70 -9.60
C GLY A 203 -22.14 -6.65 -11.11
N SER A 204 -23.24 -7.28 -11.59
CA SER A 204 -23.60 -7.26 -13.01
C SER A 204 -23.96 -5.87 -13.50
N VAL A 205 -24.70 -5.09 -12.71
CA VAL A 205 -25.03 -3.68 -13.01
C VAL A 205 -23.77 -2.81 -13.00
N ARG A 206 -22.86 -3.01 -12.02
CA ARG A 206 -21.59 -2.28 -11.94
C ARG A 206 -20.63 -2.61 -13.08
N VAL A 207 -20.55 -3.88 -13.50
CA VAL A 207 -19.77 -4.31 -14.67
C VAL A 207 -20.35 -3.70 -15.95
N ALA A 208 -21.67 -3.72 -16.14
CA ALA A 208 -22.31 -3.10 -17.30
C ALA A 208 -22.02 -1.58 -17.36
N ALA A 209 -22.20 -0.86 -16.24
CA ALA A 209 -21.91 0.57 -16.14
C ALA A 209 -20.40 0.93 -16.11
N LEU A 210 -19.50 -0.06 -16.12
CA LEU A 210 -18.06 0.11 -16.32
C LEU A 210 -17.65 -0.23 -17.76
N ASP A 211 -18.41 -1.08 -18.46
CA ASP A 211 -18.22 -1.41 -19.87
C ASP A 211 -18.86 -0.40 -20.84
N GLU A 212 -19.77 0.45 -20.37
CA GLU A 212 -20.41 1.47 -21.18
C GLU A 212 -19.43 2.58 -21.59
N SER A 213 -19.33 2.84 -22.90
CA SER A 213 -18.51 3.90 -23.48
C SER A 213 -19.26 4.59 -24.61
N VAL A 214 -19.28 5.92 -24.57
CA VAL A 214 -19.77 6.75 -25.68
C VAL A 214 -18.63 7.04 -26.66
N LEU A 215 -17.41 7.21 -26.14
CA LEU A 215 -16.24 7.58 -26.95
C LEU A 215 -15.74 6.45 -27.87
N VAL A 216 -16.04 5.17 -27.57
CA VAL A 216 -15.75 4.05 -28.50
C VAL A 216 -16.40 4.26 -29.88
N SER A 217 -17.60 4.86 -29.94
CA SER A 217 -18.27 5.21 -31.21
C SER A 217 -17.56 6.31 -32.02
N ARG A 218 -16.55 6.96 -31.42
CA ARG A 218 -15.79 8.10 -31.97
C ARG A 218 -14.30 7.79 -32.19
N VAL A 219 -13.84 6.56 -31.95
CA VAL A 219 -12.48 6.11 -32.30
C VAL A 219 -12.19 6.37 -33.78
N GLY A 220 -10.97 6.80 -34.08
CA GLY A 220 -10.51 7.25 -35.40
C GLY A 220 -10.81 8.72 -35.72
N ARG A 221 -11.62 9.42 -34.91
CA ARG A 221 -11.86 10.87 -35.10
C ARG A 221 -10.85 11.72 -34.32
N ALA A 222 -10.51 12.86 -34.91
CA ALA A 222 -9.76 13.94 -34.30
C ALA A 222 -10.72 15.10 -33.97
N ASP A 223 -10.63 15.68 -32.77
CA ASP A 223 -11.45 16.84 -32.38
C ASP A 223 -10.80 17.62 -31.22
N HIS A 224 -11.36 18.78 -30.89
CA HIS A 224 -11.04 19.51 -29.67
C HIS A 224 -11.63 18.81 -28.45
N ALA A 225 -10.80 18.57 -27.43
CA ALA A 225 -11.20 17.93 -26.19
C ALA A 225 -10.90 18.83 -24.98
N LEU A 226 -11.88 18.99 -24.11
CA LEU A 226 -11.68 19.53 -22.76
C LEU A 226 -11.51 18.36 -21.80
N VAL A 227 -10.36 18.30 -21.14
CA VAL A 227 -9.87 17.11 -20.43
C VAL A 227 -9.41 17.48 -19.02
N GLU A 228 -9.89 16.77 -18.00
CA GLU A 228 -9.47 16.93 -16.60
C GLU A 228 -8.50 15.82 -16.18
N ILE A 229 -7.28 16.17 -15.76
CA ILE A 229 -6.27 15.20 -15.31
C ILE A 229 -6.70 14.64 -13.95
N THR A 230 -7.01 13.33 -13.90
CA THR A 230 -7.63 12.72 -12.71
C THR A 230 -6.64 12.18 -11.70
N ALA A 231 -5.47 11.72 -12.16
CA ALA A 231 -4.33 11.27 -11.37
C ALA A 231 -3.02 11.75 -12.03
N GLN A 232 -1.93 11.83 -11.25
CA GLN A 232 -0.60 12.24 -11.69
C GLN A 232 -0.19 11.52 -13.00
N PRO A 233 0.25 12.24 -14.06
CA PRO A 233 0.81 11.61 -15.25
C PRO A 233 2.07 10.85 -14.92
N ARG A 234 2.33 9.76 -15.66
CA ARG A 234 3.63 9.11 -15.70
C ARG A 234 4.40 9.61 -16.91
N GLU A 235 5.54 10.21 -16.69
CA GLU A 235 6.51 10.43 -17.77
C GLU A 235 7.27 9.13 -18.08
N GLY A 236 7.48 8.86 -19.37
CA GLY A 236 8.34 7.80 -19.86
C GLY A 236 9.05 8.26 -21.13
N SER A 237 10.13 7.56 -21.52
CA SER A 237 11.15 8.03 -22.46
C SER A 237 10.67 8.51 -23.84
N PHE A 238 9.43 8.17 -24.23
CA PHE A 238 8.84 8.51 -25.52
C PHE A 238 7.46 9.18 -25.43
N GLN A 239 6.85 9.29 -24.23
CA GLN A 239 5.49 9.83 -24.04
C GLN A 239 5.14 10.04 -22.57
N VAL A 240 4.28 11.04 -22.30
CA VAL A 240 3.63 11.24 -21.00
C VAL A 240 2.25 10.61 -21.04
N ARG A 241 1.97 9.70 -20.11
CA ARG A 241 0.72 8.94 -20.00
C ARG A 241 -0.05 9.33 -18.74
N ALA A 242 -1.20 9.99 -18.90
CA ALA A 242 -2.04 10.47 -17.79
C ALA A 242 -3.42 9.82 -17.77
N ARG A 243 -3.92 9.44 -16.58
CA ARG A 243 -5.34 9.08 -16.42
C ARG A 243 -6.16 10.36 -16.37
N ALA A 244 -7.06 10.54 -17.31
CA ALA A 244 -7.84 11.77 -17.45
C ALA A 244 -9.34 11.48 -17.63
N ARG A 245 -10.14 12.54 -17.58
CA ARG A 245 -11.58 12.49 -17.86
C ARG A 245 -11.92 13.51 -18.93
N VAL A 246 -12.46 13.06 -20.05
CA VAL A 246 -13.06 13.96 -21.03
C VAL A 246 -14.29 14.59 -20.39
N LEU A 247 -14.40 15.92 -20.48
CA LEU A 247 -15.56 16.72 -20.10
C LEU A 247 -16.38 17.14 -21.34
N ARG A 248 -15.72 17.23 -22.50
CA ARG A 248 -16.30 17.55 -23.81
C ARG A 248 -15.36 17.06 -24.92
N PHE A 249 -15.91 16.52 -25.99
CA PHE A 249 -15.20 16.16 -27.23
C PHE A 249 -15.99 16.73 -28.43
N GLY A 250 -15.44 17.71 -29.12
CA GLY A 250 -16.14 18.48 -30.15
C GLY A 250 -17.38 19.19 -29.62
N SER A 251 -18.55 18.89 -30.17
CA SER A 251 -19.85 19.35 -29.67
C SER A 251 -20.43 18.47 -28.55
N LEU A 252 -19.86 17.30 -28.28
CA LEU A 252 -20.44 16.29 -27.40
C LEU A 252 -19.98 16.47 -25.94
N PRO A 253 -20.88 16.78 -24.98
CA PRO A 253 -20.55 16.70 -23.56
C PRO A 253 -20.53 15.24 -23.11
N VAL A 254 -19.40 14.79 -22.55
CA VAL A 254 -19.22 13.42 -22.02
C VAL A 254 -18.50 13.52 -20.68
N ARG A 255 -18.62 12.52 -19.81
CA ARG A 255 -17.85 12.41 -18.55
C ARG A 255 -17.16 11.05 -18.41
N GLU A 256 -16.45 10.64 -19.46
CA GLU A 256 -15.82 9.32 -19.58
C GLU A 256 -14.32 9.41 -19.23
N ASN A 257 -13.77 8.36 -18.61
CA ASN A 257 -12.34 8.31 -18.28
C ASN A 257 -11.55 7.82 -19.51
N VAL A 258 -10.41 8.45 -19.78
CA VAL A 258 -9.53 8.13 -20.91
C VAL A 258 -8.09 8.01 -20.44
N LEU A 259 -7.27 7.25 -21.17
CA LEU A 259 -5.81 7.40 -21.09
C LEU A 259 -5.41 8.54 -22.03
N LEU A 260 -4.84 9.61 -21.50
CA LEU A 260 -4.26 10.69 -22.30
C LEU A 260 -2.80 10.36 -22.60
N GLU A 261 -2.43 10.35 -23.88
CA GLU A 261 -1.05 10.24 -24.37
C GLU A 261 -0.61 11.58 -24.97
N LEU A 262 0.44 12.16 -24.40
CA LEU A 262 1.13 13.36 -24.87
C LEU A 262 2.59 13.03 -25.23
N PRO A 263 3.25 13.82 -26.11
CA PRO A 263 4.70 13.75 -26.28
C PRO A 263 5.47 14.03 -24.97
N PRO A 264 6.75 13.64 -24.87
CA PRO A 264 7.60 13.92 -23.71
C PRO A 264 7.90 15.43 -23.59
N GLY A 265 8.18 15.89 -22.36
CA GLY A 265 8.50 17.30 -22.09
C GLY A 265 7.52 17.98 -21.13
N ARG A 266 6.41 18.56 -21.64
CA ARG A 266 5.50 19.34 -20.78
C ARG A 266 4.50 18.44 -20.05
N VAL A 267 4.89 17.96 -18.88
CA VAL A 267 4.00 17.18 -17.99
C VAL A 267 2.90 18.09 -17.39
N PRO A 268 1.60 17.81 -17.60
CA PRO A 268 0.53 18.60 -17.00
C PRO A 268 0.30 18.23 -15.52
N PRO A 269 0.09 19.21 -14.60
CA PRO A 269 -0.08 18.90 -13.19
C PRO A 269 -1.41 18.16 -12.90
N GLN A 270 -1.44 17.38 -11.81
CA GLN A 270 -2.68 16.72 -11.38
C GLN A 270 -3.79 17.76 -11.13
N GLY A 271 -5.02 17.41 -11.53
CA GLY A 271 -6.18 18.27 -11.42
C GLY A 271 -6.26 19.39 -12.47
N ALA A 272 -5.29 19.53 -13.37
CA ALA A 272 -5.37 20.47 -14.48
C ALA A 272 -6.55 20.17 -15.40
N ARG A 273 -7.16 21.23 -15.94
CA ARG A 273 -8.12 21.18 -17.05
C ARG A 273 -7.42 21.68 -18.29
N LEU A 274 -7.25 20.80 -19.26
CA LEU A 274 -6.54 21.02 -20.50
C LEU A 274 -7.54 21.13 -21.65
N GLU A 275 -7.38 22.13 -22.50
CA GLU A 275 -7.98 22.16 -23.83
C GLU A 275 -6.89 21.82 -24.85
N LEU A 276 -7.17 20.82 -25.68
CA LEU A 276 -6.22 20.21 -26.60
C LEU A 276 -6.94 19.66 -27.83
N PHE A 277 -6.21 19.48 -28.93
CA PHE A 277 -6.71 18.79 -30.13
C PHE A 277 -6.11 17.39 -30.16
N GLY A 278 -6.93 16.34 -30.30
CA GLY A 278 -6.47 14.96 -30.15
C GLY A 278 -7.31 13.92 -30.87
N ILE A 279 -6.69 12.77 -31.14
CA ILE A 279 -7.27 11.63 -31.86
C ILE A 279 -7.65 10.54 -30.85
N LEU A 280 -8.88 10.04 -30.93
CA LEU A 280 -9.31 8.87 -30.17
C LEU A 280 -8.81 7.59 -30.83
N LYS A 281 -7.96 6.85 -30.11
CA LYS A 281 -7.39 5.55 -30.49
C LYS A 281 -7.96 4.45 -29.58
N LEU A 282 -8.00 3.22 -30.08
CA LEU A 282 -8.32 2.05 -29.26
C LEU A 282 -7.05 1.60 -28.50
N PRO A 283 -7.13 1.18 -27.22
CA PRO A 283 -5.99 0.64 -26.48
C PRO A 283 -5.27 -0.50 -27.20
N LYS A 284 -3.95 -0.61 -26.98
CA LYS A 284 -3.14 -1.76 -27.41
C LYS A 284 -3.72 -3.07 -26.90
N GLY A 285 -3.65 -4.12 -27.72
CA GLY A 285 -4.00 -5.48 -27.30
C GLY A 285 -2.91 -6.11 -26.42
N PRO A 286 -2.98 -7.43 -26.16
CA PRO A 286 -1.92 -8.16 -25.46
C PRO A 286 -0.58 -8.06 -26.21
N GLU A 287 0.42 -7.46 -25.55
CA GLU A 287 1.77 -7.23 -26.07
C GLU A 287 2.79 -7.63 -24.98
N HIS A 288 3.79 -8.45 -25.31
CA HIS A 288 4.78 -9.00 -24.36
C HIS A 288 4.20 -9.63 -23.07
N GLY A 289 2.98 -10.20 -23.14
CA GLY A 289 2.30 -10.83 -22.01
C GLY A 289 1.40 -9.91 -21.17
N PHE A 290 1.36 -8.60 -21.46
CA PHE A 290 0.48 -7.64 -20.79
C PHE A 290 -0.65 -7.18 -21.72
N ASP A 291 -1.91 -7.34 -21.30
CA ASP A 291 -3.08 -6.83 -22.01
C ASP A 291 -3.48 -5.43 -21.48
N GLU A 292 -2.95 -4.40 -22.13
CA GLU A 292 -3.26 -3.00 -21.82
C GLU A 292 -4.76 -2.68 -22.00
N ARG A 293 -5.43 -3.28 -22.99
CA ARG A 293 -6.85 -3.08 -23.24
C ARG A 293 -7.71 -3.68 -22.13
N ALA A 294 -7.44 -4.91 -21.71
CA ALA A 294 -8.13 -5.53 -20.59
C ALA A 294 -7.89 -4.74 -19.29
N TRP A 295 -6.64 -4.35 -19.02
CA TRP A 295 -6.30 -3.57 -17.82
C TRP A 295 -6.97 -2.19 -17.80
N LEU A 296 -7.00 -1.46 -18.91
CA LEU A 296 -7.70 -0.16 -19.00
C LEU A 296 -9.22 -0.34 -18.88
N ARG A 297 -9.80 -1.36 -19.53
CA ARG A 297 -11.22 -1.70 -19.41
C ARG A 297 -11.62 -1.99 -17.95
N HIS A 298 -10.81 -2.76 -17.22
CA HIS A 298 -11.02 -3.02 -15.78
C HIS A 298 -10.96 -1.75 -14.91
N ASN A 299 -10.43 -0.65 -15.42
CA ASN A 299 -10.41 0.68 -14.79
C ASN A 299 -11.51 1.63 -15.34
N GLY A 300 -12.41 1.16 -16.20
CA GLY A 300 -13.43 1.99 -16.86
C GLY A 300 -12.82 3.01 -17.83
N ILE A 301 -11.79 2.60 -18.58
CA ILE A 301 -11.13 3.36 -19.64
C ILE A 301 -11.16 2.53 -20.93
N HIS A 302 -11.88 2.99 -21.94
CA HIS A 302 -12.09 2.24 -23.19
C HIS A 302 -11.34 2.81 -24.40
N VAL A 303 -10.89 4.06 -24.31
CA VAL A 303 -10.20 4.79 -25.37
C VAL A 303 -8.95 5.47 -24.85
N VAL A 304 -7.99 5.62 -25.76
CA VAL A 304 -6.77 6.42 -25.57
C VAL A 304 -6.95 7.71 -26.37
N LEU A 305 -6.81 8.86 -25.73
CA LEU A 305 -6.81 10.16 -26.39
C LEU A 305 -5.35 10.57 -26.61
N SER A 306 -4.91 10.62 -27.86
CA SER A 306 -3.52 10.92 -28.22
C SER A 306 -3.44 12.30 -28.88
N ALA A 307 -2.60 13.18 -28.34
CA ALA A 307 -2.57 14.60 -28.70
C ALA A 307 -1.15 15.18 -28.72
N ASP A 308 -0.99 16.30 -29.43
CA ASP A 308 0.27 17.05 -29.51
C ASP A 308 0.58 17.81 -28.20
N ASP A 309 1.79 18.38 -28.09
CA ASP A 309 2.14 19.34 -27.03
C ASP A 309 1.37 20.70 -27.12
N ARG A 310 0.53 20.85 -28.14
CA ARG A 310 -0.34 22.01 -28.37
C ARG A 310 -1.59 21.95 -27.49
N TRP A 311 -1.39 22.04 -26.18
CA TRP A 311 -2.43 22.08 -25.16
C TRP A 311 -2.32 23.35 -24.30
N GLN A 312 -3.48 23.86 -23.84
CA GLN A 312 -3.60 25.01 -22.95
C GLN A 312 -4.30 24.62 -21.65
N MET A 313 -3.81 25.11 -20.51
CA MET A 313 -4.45 24.88 -19.21
C MET A 313 -5.52 25.94 -18.97
N VAL A 314 -6.78 25.57 -19.13
CA VAL A 314 -7.97 26.44 -18.94
C VAL A 314 -8.34 26.56 -17.45
N GLY A 315 -7.82 25.69 -16.58
CA GLY A 315 -7.96 25.85 -15.13
C GLY A 315 -7.51 24.62 -14.32
N ARG A 316 -8.00 24.52 -13.08
CA ARG A 316 -7.87 23.33 -12.21
C ARG A 316 -9.24 22.86 -11.70
N ARG A 317 -9.35 21.60 -11.29
CA ARG A 317 -10.59 21.00 -10.76
C ARG A 317 -10.91 21.49 -9.34
N GLY A 318 -12.20 21.62 -9.05
CA GLY A 318 -12.71 22.08 -7.76
C GLY A 318 -13.11 20.96 -6.80
N GLY A 319 -13.82 21.33 -5.72
CA GLY A 319 -14.39 20.40 -4.74
C GLY A 319 -13.35 19.50 -4.06
N LEU A 320 -13.76 18.28 -3.69
CA LEU A 320 -12.89 17.30 -3.04
C LEU A 320 -11.67 16.90 -3.91
N GLY A 321 -11.81 16.91 -5.24
CA GLY A 321 -10.68 16.71 -6.16
C GLY A 321 -9.62 17.79 -6.01
N GLY A 322 -10.02 19.06 -6.03
CA GLY A 322 -9.12 20.19 -5.79
C GLY A 322 -8.61 20.31 -4.35
N VAL A 323 -9.15 19.56 -3.38
CA VAL A 323 -8.55 19.39 -2.04
C VAL A 323 -7.49 18.29 -2.07
N SER A 324 -7.80 17.14 -2.69
CA SER A 324 -6.85 16.05 -2.96
C SER A 324 -5.60 16.56 -3.68
N ASP A 325 -5.76 17.35 -4.75
CA ASP A 325 -4.63 17.93 -5.49
C ASP A 325 -3.77 18.88 -4.65
N ARG A 326 -4.38 19.68 -3.76
CA ARG A 326 -3.62 20.61 -2.91
C ARG A 326 -2.88 19.89 -1.78
N LEU A 327 -3.46 18.83 -1.21
CA LEU A 327 -2.79 17.98 -0.22
C LEU A 327 -1.64 17.18 -0.87
N HIS A 328 -1.84 16.72 -2.10
CA HIS A 328 -0.82 16.09 -2.95
C HIS A 328 0.32 17.06 -3.29
N ASP A 329 0.01 18.23 -3.86
CA ASP A 329 0.98 19.30 -4.17
C ASP A 329 1.76 19.76 -2.92
N TRP A 330 1.14 19.75 -1.73
CA TRP A 330 1.81 20.03 -0.44
C TRP A 330 2.80 18.91 -0.07
N LEU A 331 2.32 17.67 0.09
CA LEU A 331 3.17 16.52 0.45
C LEU A 331 4.31 16.30 -0.55
N ALA A 332 4.06 16.42 -1.85
CA ALA A 332 5.06 16.22 -2.90
C ALA A 332 6.19 17.26 -2.88
N ARG A 333 5.95 18.48 -2.40
CA ARG A 333 6.97 19.52 -2.24
C ARG A 333 7.67 19.42 -0.89
N ASP A 334 6.89 19.37 0.19
CA ASP A 334 7.37 19.70 1.52
C ASP A 334 7.88 18.49 2.31
N SER A 335 7.44 17.26 1.99
CA SER A 335 7.98 16.04 2.63
C SER A 335 9.44 15.75 2.26
N ALA A 336 9.89 16.28 1.13
CA ALA A 336 11.24 16.17 0.59
C ALA A 336 11.91 17.55 0.43
N TYR A 337 11.64 18.46 1.37
CA TYR A 337 12.11 19.85 1.34
C TYR A 337 13.65 19.94 1.25
N GLY A 338 14.17 20.60 0.22
CA GLY A 338 15.62 20.70 -0.02
C GLY A 338 16.32 19.42 -0.52
N LEU A 339 15.61 18.30 -0.71
CA LEU A 339 16.17 17.10 -1.34
C LEU A 339 16.10 17.16 -2.87
N SER A 340 17.14 16.62 -3.52
CA SER A 340 17.28 16.48 -4.97
C SER A 340 17.81 15.08 -5.35
N GLY A 341 17.68 14.74 -6.63
CA GLY A 341 18.14 13.47 -7.20
C GLY A 341 17.49 12.23 -6.58
N GLU A 342 18.21 11.10 -6.61
CA GLU A 342 17.73 9.79 -6.14
C GLU A 342 17.11 9.82 -4.74
N ARG A 343 17.72 10.53 -3.78
CA ARG A 343 17.21 10.62 -2.40
C ARG A 343 15.81 11.24 -2.34
N ARG A 344 15.52 12.20 -3.24
CA ARG A 344 14.18 12.78 -3.39
C ARG A 344 13.21 11.75 -3.99
N ALA A 345 13.60 11.11 -5.09
CA ALA A 345 12.75 10.15 -5.80
C ALA A 345 12.40 8.92 -4.95
N VAL A 346 13.36 8.35 -4.21
CA VAL A 346 13.11 7.24 -3.27
C VAL A 346 12.15 7.66 -2.16
N LEU A 347 12.27 8.89 -1.64
CA LEU A 347 11.36 9.38 -0.61
C LEU A 347 9.94 9.66 -1.14
N GLN A 348 9.81 10.28 -2.32
CA GLN A 348 8.50 10.48 -2.98
C GLN A 348 7.85 9.13 -3.34
N ALA A 349 8.63 8.13 -3.76
CA ALA A 349 8.15 6.77 -3.96
C ALA A 349 7.59 6.15 -2.67
N ILE A 350 8.33 6.24 -1.55
CA ILE A 350 7.87 5.72 -0.25
C ILE A 350 6.62 6.45 0.27
N VAL A 351 6.56 7.78 0.17
CA VAL A 351 5.51 8.59 0.79
C VAL A 351 4.22 8.63 -0.04
N LEU A 352 4.34 8.80 -1.37
CA LEU A 352 3.20 9.00 -2.28
C LEU A 352 2.97 7.83 -3.25
N GLY A 353 3.91 6.88 -3.34
CA GLY A 353 3.84 5.77 -4.30
C GLY A 353 4.16 6.21 -5.72
N GLU A 354 5.11 7.14 -5.87
CA GLU A 354 5.53 7.78 -7.11
C GLU A 354 6.97 7.40 -7.46
N THR A 355 7.14 6.48 -8.40
CA THR A 355 8.47 6.01 -8.84
C THR A 355 9.12 6.94 -9.88
N GLN A 356 8.68 8.20 -9.98
CA GLN A 356 9.18 9.15 -10.99
C GLN A 356 10.54 9.71 -10.58
N GLY A 357 11.48 9.77 -11.52
CA GLY A 357 12.88 10.14 -11.23
C GLY A 357 13.69 9.04 -10.51
N LEU A 358 13.15 7.83 -10.35
CA LEU A 358 13.97 6.64 -10.08
C LEU A 358 14.55 6.13 -11.41
N ASP A 359 15.82 5.73 -11.38
CA ASP A 359 16.45 4.98 -12.47
C ASP A 359 15.81 3.59 -12.61
N ASP A 360 15.60 3.12 -13.85
CA ASP A 360 15.03 1.79 -14.14
C ASP A 360 15.93 0.67 -13.62
N GLY A 361 17.26 0.86 -13.62
CA GLY A 361 18.21 -0.07 -13.01
C GLY A 361 18.01 -0.21 -11.51
N LEU A 362 17.84 0.90 -10.79
CA LEU A 362 17.48 0.92 -9.38
C LEU A 362 16.10 0.30 -9.13
N LEU A 363 15.10 0.60 -9.97
CA LEU A 363 13.76 0.03 -9.87
C LEU A 363 13.78 -1.50 -10.02
N GLY A 364 14.58 -2.02 -10.96
CA GLY A 364 14.86 -3.44 -11.11
C GLY A 364 15.55 -4.08 -9.90
N ARG A 365 16.43 -3.35 -9.19
CA ARG A 365 17.00 -3.82 -7.91
C ARG A 365 15.95 -3.87 -6.79
N PHE A 366 15.00 -2.94 -6.74
CA PHE A 366 13.86 -3.02 -5.83
C PHE A 366 12.93 -4.21 -6.15
N GLN A 367 12.75 -4.57 -7.43
CA GLN A 367 12.01 -5.78 -7.83
C GLN A 367 12.76 -7.05 -7.42
N ALA A 368 14.04 -7.18 -7.78
CA ALA A 368 14.86 -8.35 -7.47
C ALA A 368 15.03 -8.60 -5.96
N SER A 369 15.13 -7.54 -5.15
CA SER A 369 15.19 -7.63 -3.68
C SER A 369 13.85 -7.96 -3.00
N GLY A 370 12.74 -7.98 -3.75
CA GLY A 370 11.38 -8.11 -3.21
C GLY A 370 10.86 -6.84 -2.52
N LEU A 371 11.67 -5.79 -2.46
CA LEU A 371 11.36 -4.51 -1.82
C LEU A 371 10.46 -3.60 -2.66
N TYR A 372 10.09 -3.94 -3.90
CA TYR A 372 9.28 -3.08 -4.76
C TYR A 372 7.96 -2.61 -4.12
N HIS A 373 7.32 -3.43 -3.27
CA HIS A 373 6.12 -3.05 -2.54
C HIS A 373 6.35 -1.90 -1.53
N VAL A 374 7.58 -1.70 -1.06
CA VAL A 374 8.01 -0.58 -0.21
C VAL A 374 7.83 0.76 -0.94
N LEU A 375 8.05 0.78 -2.26
CA LEU A 375 7.89 1.96 -3.14
C LEU A 375 6.43 2.22 -3.55
N ALA A 376 5.48 1.41 -3.09
CA ALA A 376 4.05 1.60 -3.31
C ALA A 376 3.35 1.98 -1.99
N VAL A 377 2.28 2.77 -2.05
CA VAL A 377 1.48 3.01 -0.83
C VAL A 377 0.60 1.80 -0.53
N ASP A 378 0.89 1.20 0.62
CA ASP A 378 0.28 0.00 1.16
C ASP A 378 -0.58 0.33 2.41
N GLY A 379 -1.16 -0.70 3.03
CA GLY A 379 -1.97 -0.53 4.23
C GLY A 379 -1.20 -0.33 5.54
N LEU A 380 0.10 -0.66 5.59
CA LEU A 380 0.95 -0.38 6.75
C LEU A 380 1.21 1.13 6.82
N LYS A 381 1.60 1.76 5.71
CA LYS A 381 1.79 3.22 5.62
C LYS A 381 0.53 3.98 6.04
N VAL A 382 -0.61 3.63 5.45
CA VAL A 382 -1.92 4.26 5.77
C VAL A 382 -2.29 4.08 7.25
N THR A 383 -2.04 2.90 7.83
CA THR A 383 -2.32 2.65 9.27
C THR A 383 -1.33 3.40 10.16
N ALA A 384 -0.07 3.53 9.77
CA ALA A 384 0.95 4.28 10.51
C ALA A 384 0.63 5.78 10.57
N VAL A 385 0.10 6.39 9.50
CA VAL A 385 -0.37 7.79 9.55
C VAL A 385 -1.49 7.97 10.57
N ALA A 386 -2.52 7.12 10.53
CA ALA A 386 -3.65 7.17 11.45
C ALA A 386 -3.22 6.94 12.91
N GLY A 387 -2.41 5.90 13.14
CA GLY A 387 -1.88 5.54 14.46
C GLY A 387 -0.96 6.62 15.04
N GLY A 388 -0.06 7.18 14.23
CA GLY A 388 0.84 8.25 14.63
C GLY A 388 0.10 9.54 15.02
N ALA A 389 -0.92 9.94 14.24
CA ALA A 389 -1.75 11.09 14.56
C ALA A 389 -2.57 10.88 15.85
N GLY A 390 -3.16 9.70 16.04
CA GLY A 390 -3.87 9.35 17.28
C GLY A 390 -2.95 9.29 18.51
N ALA A 391 -1.74 8.73 18.36
CA ALA A 391 -0.73 8.69 19.42
C ALA A 391 -0.22 10.09 19.78
N LEU A 392 0.06 10.95 18.79
CA LEU A 392 0.46 12.34 19.01
C LEU A 392 -0.63 13.12 19.75
N ALA A 393 -1.90 12.98 19.35
CA ALA A 393 -3.02 13.60 20.06
C ALA A 393 -3.10 13.13 21.52
N PHE A 394 -2.93 11.83 21.78
CA PHE A 394 -2.93 11.28 23.14
C PHE A 394 -1.73 11.78 23.98
N LEU A 395 -0.54 11.90 23.38
CA LEU A 395 0.66 12.47 24.03
C LEU A 395 0.49 13.96 24.36
N LEU A 396 -0.28 14.70 23.57
CA LEU A 396 -0.68 16.08 23.85
C LEU A 396 -1.84 16.19 24.87
N GLY A 397 -2.21 15.08 25.54
CA GLY A 397 -3.26 15.04 26.55
C GLY A 397 -4.68 15.10 25.99
N ALA A 398 -4.87 14.96 24.68
CA ALA A 398 -6.20 15.03 24.08
C ALA A 398 -7.08 13.86 24.50
N GLY A 399 -8.35 14.15 24.82
CA GLY A 399 -9.33 13.14 25.22
C GLY A 399 -9.56 12.08 24.15
N ARG A 400 -10.02 10.90 24.58
CA ARG A 400 -10.20 9.69 23.76
C ARG A 400 -10.87 9.92 22.39
N LEU A 401 -11.91 10.77 22.34
CA LEU A 401 -12.63 11.10 21.10
C LEU A 401 -11.78 11.98 20.17
N ALA A 402 -11.05 12.96 20.71
CA ALA A 402 -10.19 13.85 19.94
C ALA A 402 -9.00 13.10 19.30
N ALA A 403 -8.45 12.09 19.98
CA ALA A 403 -7.39 11.24 19.42
C ALA A 403 -7.89 10.40 18.22
N GLU A 404 -9.10 9.82 18.28
CA GLU A 404 -9.69 9.11 17.13
C GLU A 404 -10.11 10.08 16.01
N LEU A 405 -10.61 11.28 16.33
CA LEU A 405 -10.89 12.31 15.32
C LEU A 405 -9.60 12.78 14.62
N ALA A 406 -8.48 12.92 15.34
CA ALA A 406 -7.18 13.21 14.76
C ALA A 406 -6.69 12.07 13.85
N ALA A 407 -6.80 10.82 14.30
CA ALA A 407 -6.44 9.64 13.52
C ALA A 407 -7.26 9.54 12.22
N LEU A 408 -8.59 9.70 12.30
CA LEU A 408 -9.48 9.67 11.13
C LEU A 408 -9.27 10.86 10.18
N THR A 409 -8.94 12.04 10.72
CA THR A 409 -8.65 13.24 9.90
C THR A 409 -7.33 13.08 9.15
N ALA A 410 -6.27 12.63 9.82
CA ALA A 410 -4.97 12.36 9.19
C ALA A 410 -5.07 11.22 8.16
N LEU A 411 -5.81 10.16 8.48
CA LEU A 411 -6.15 9.09 7.55
C LEU A 411 -6.82 9.63 6.28
N SER A 412 -7.87 10.43 6.44
CA SER A 412 -8.63 11.01 5.33
C SER A 412 -7.76 11.95 4.48
N GLY A 413 -6.94 12.78 5.12
CA GLY A 413 -5.99 13.67 4.43
C GLY A 413 -4.95 12.91 3.60
N TYR A 414 -4.34 11.86 4.17
CA TYR A 414 -3.34 11.05 3.47
C TYR A 414 -3.95 10.23 2.33
N VAL A 415 -5.14 9.66 2.52
CA VAL A 415 -5.90 8.96 1.47
C VAL A 415 -6.26 9.92 0.31
N LEU A 416 -6.63 11.17 0.61
CA LEU A 416 -6.86 12.19 -0.41
C LEU A 416 -5.58 12.61 -1.14
N ALA A 417 -4.42 12.68 -0.46
CA ALA A 417 -3.15 13.06 -1.08
C ALA A 417 -2.55 11.97 -1.99
N VAL A 418 -2.58 10.71 -1.54
CA VAL A 418 -2.06 9.55 -2.30
C VAL A 418 -3.01 9.12 -3.41
N GLY A 419 -4.30 9.42 -3.25
CA GLY A 419 -5.35 9.07 -4.19
C GLY A 419 -5.92 7.65 -4.00
N ALA A 420 -6.99 7.38 -4.74
CA ALA A 420 -7.88 6.22 -4.59
C ALA A 420 -7.28 4.90 -5.13
N ARG A 421 -6.15 4.45 -4.59
CA ARG A 421 -5.53 3.14 -4.91
C ARG A 421 -6.25 2.00 -4.14
N PRO A 422 -6.47 0.79 -4.69
CA PRO A 422 -7.19 -0.29 -3.99
C PRO A 422 -6.58 -0.70 -2.64
N SER A 423 -5.24 -0.69 -2.53
CA SER A 423 -4.51 -0.92 -1.27
C SER A 423 -4.86 0.11 -0.19
N VAL A 424 -4.87 1.38 -0.57
CA VAL A 424 -5.15 2.55 0.28
C VAL A 424 -6.62 2.56 0.72
N ILE A 425 -7.55 2.30 -0.20
CA ILE A 425 -8.98 2.20 0.10
C ILE A 425 -9.26 1.07 1.10
N ARG A 426 -8.70 -0.13 0.88
CA ARG A 426 -8.86 -1.26 1.82
C ARG A 426 -8.39 -0.87 3.22
N ALA A 427 -7.21 -0.25 3.31
CA ALA A 427 -6.63 0.16 4.57
C ALA A 427 -7.48 1.22 5.27
N ALA A 428 -7.94 2.25 4.55
CA ALA A 428 -8.82 3.29 5.10
C ALA A 428 -10.13 2.72 5.66
N ILE A 429 -10.75 1.76 4.96
CA ILE A 429 -11.96 1.07 5.43
C ILE A 429 -11.66 0.22 6.67
N ALA A 430 -10.57 -0.55 6.65
CA ALA A 430 -10.18 -1.38 7.79
C ALA A 430 -9.85 -0.53 9.04
N SER A 431 -9.06 0.52 8.91
CA SER A 431 -8.74 1.47 9.98
C SER A 431 -10.02 2.16 10.51
N GLY A 432 -10.88 2.67 9.62
CA GLY A 432 -12.14 3.31 10.01
C GLY A 432 -13.08 2.37 10.76
N LEU A 433 -13.18 1.10 10.34
CA LEU A 433 -13.95 0.08 11.07
C LEU A 433 -13.32 -0.28 12.42
N ILE A 434 -11.99 -0.30 12.54
CA ILE A 434 -11.26 -0.58 13.78
C ILE A 434 -11.39 0.56 14.80
N SER A 435 -11.39 1.82 14.34
CA SER A 435 -11.70 3.02 15.12
C SER A 435 -13.17 3.04 15.57
N LEU A 436 -14.12 2.81 14.66
CA LEU A 436 -15.55 2.77 14.98
C LEU A 436 -15.87 1.65 15.97
N ALA A 437 -15.31 0.45 15.79
CA ALA A 437 -15.46 -0.66 16.73
C ALA A 437 -14.91 -0.31 18.11
N TRP A 438 -13.80 0.43 18.19
CA TRP A 438 -13.23 0.89 19.46
C TRP A 438 -14.11 1.92 20.15
N LEU A 439 -14.55 2.96 19.42
CA LEU A 439 -15.47 3.97 19.93
C LEU A 439 -16.77 3.34 20.45
N ALA A 440 -17.33 2.37 19.72
CA ALA A 440 -18.50 1.59 20.12
C ALA A 440 -18.23 0.50 21.20
N ALA A 441 -17.01 0.42 21.73
CA ALA A 441 -16.56 -0.59 22.71
C ALA A 441 -16.83 -2.05 22.30
N ARG A 442 -16.86 -2.33 20.99
CA ARG A 442 -17.12 -3.67 20.43
C ARG A 442 -15.82 -4.45 20.19
N PRO A 443 -15.86 -5.80 20.23
CA PRO A 443 -14.71 -6.62 19.86
C PRO A 443 -14.28 -6.35 18.42
N ARG A 444 -12.98 -6.05 18.24
CA ARG A 444 -12.36 -5.79 16.93
C ARG A 444 -12.11 -7.10 16.19
N ASP A 445 -12.97 -7.45 15.23
CA ASP A 445 -12.77 -8.62 14.37
C ASP A 445 -12.02 -8.26 13.08
N ARG A 446 -10.78 -8.76 12.98
CA ARG A 446 -9.89 -8.53 11.84
C ARG A 446 -10.35 -9.20 10.54
N TRP A 447 -11.05 -10.33 10.61
CA TRP A 447 -11.61 -11.00 9.42
C TRP A 447 -12.85 -10.26 8.93
N GLN A 448 -13.70 -9.79 9.82
CA GLN A 448 -14.86 -8.97 9.44
C GLN A 448 -14.42 -7.65 8.80
N ALA A 449 -13.36 -7.01 9.32
CA ALA A 449 -12.78 -5.81 8.70
C ALA A 449 -12.21 -6.09 7.28
N LEU A 450 -11.53 -7.22 7.10
CA LEU A 450 -11.00 -7.63 5.80
C LEU A 450 -12.13 -7.92 4.78
N LEU A 451 -13.15 -8.69 5.18
CA LEU A 451 -14.30 -9.02 4.34
C LEU A 451 -15.14 -7.78 4.01
N ALA A 452 -15.38 -6.88 4.96
CA ALA A 452 -16.11 -5.63 4.71
C ALA A 452 -15.36 -4.73 3.70
N ALA A 453 -14.03 -4.66 3.78
CA ALA A 453 -13.23 -3.93 2.81
C ALA A 453 -13.21 -4.61 1.41
N ALA A 454 -13.26 -5.94 1.35
CA ALA A 454 -13.43 -6.68 0.09
C ALA A 454 -14.80 -6.40 -0.55
N VAL A 455 -15.89 -6.49 0.23
CA VAL A 455 -17.26 -6.14 -0.21
C VAL A 455 -17.29 -4.73 -0.78
N ALA A 456 -16.76 -3.73 -0.06
CA ALA A 456 -16.79 -2.34 -0.48
C ALA A 456 -16.01 -2.07 -1.78
N LEU A 457 -14.84 -2.70 -1.94
CA LEU A 457 -14.04 -2.58 -3.17
C LEU A 457 -14.75 -3.26 -4.36
N LEU A 458 -15.23 -4.49 -4.20
CA LEU A 458 -15.91 -5.22 -5.27
C LEU A 458 -17.28 -4.61 -5.61
N ALA A 459 -17.99 -4.01 -4.65
CA ALA A 459 -19.22 -3.25 -4.90
C ALA A 459 -18.96 -1.92 -5.64
N TRP A 460 -17.76 -1.35 -5.54
CA TRP A 460 -17.36 -0.19 -6.34
C TRP A 460 -16.97 -0.60 -7.76
N ASN A 461 -16.10 -1.61 -7.88
CA ASN A 461 -15.61 -2.18 -9.13
C ASN A 461 -15.36 -3.69 -9.00
N PRO A 462 -16.24 -4.55 -9.55
CA PRO A 462 -16.09 -6.01 -9.48
C PRO A 462 -14.83 -6.55 -10.16
N TYR A 463 -14.26 -5.83 -11.13
CA TYR A 463 -13.03 -6.26 -11.82
C TYR A 463 -11.81 -6.32 -10.89
N PHE A 464 -11.84 -5.66 -9.72
CA PHE A 464 -10.73 -5.74 -8.75
C PHE A 464 -10.41 -7.18 -8.30
N VAL A 465 -11.32 -8.16 -8.42
CA VAL A 465 -10.97 -9.57 -8.13
C VAL A 465 -9.85 -10.11 -9.05
N THR A 466 -9.69 -9.53 -10.24
CA THR A 466 -8.63 -9.86 -11.21
C THR A 466 -7.35 -9.02 -11.07
N ASP A 467 -7.39 -7.94 -10.29
CA ASP A 467 -6.28 -7.00 -10.17
C ASP A 467 -5.13 -7.54 -9.30
N ALA A 468 -3.89 -7.38 -9.78
CA ALA A 468 -2.68 -7.76 -9.05
C ALA A 468 -2.62 -7.13 -7.66
N GLY A 469 -2.93 -5.82 -7.57
CA GLY A 469 -2.86 -5.05 -6.34
C GLY A 469 -3.89 -5.51 -5.29
N PHE A 470 -5.09 -5.90 -5.74
CA PHE A 470 -6.07 -6.56 -4.89
C PHE A 470 -5.57 -7.94 -4.43
N GLN A 471 -5.23 -8.84 -5.36
CA GLN A 471 -4.86 -10.23 -5.06
C GLN A 471 -3.67 -10.33 -4.10
N LEU A 472 -2.55 -9.66 -4.42
CA LEU A 472 -1.34 -9.64 -3.59
C LEU A 472 -1.64 -9.10 -2.18
N SER A 473 -2.44 -8.05 -2.10
CA SER A 473 -2.59 -7.26 -0.87
C SER A 473 -3.70 -7.77 0.06
N PHE A 474 -4.72 -8.47 -0.46
CA PHE A 474 -5.64 -9.28 0.35
C PHE A 474 -5.00 -10.63 0.75
N GLY A 475 -4.26 -11.28 -0.16
CA GLY A 475 -3.52 -12.51 0.12
C GLY A 475 -2.50 -12.35 1.25
N ALA A 476 -1.68 -11.29 1.20
CA ALA A 476 -0.72 -10.97 2.26
C ALA A 476 -1.38 -10.70 3.62
N VAL A 477 -2.52 -9.99 3.68
CA VAL A 477 -3.21 -9.76 4.96
C VAL A 477 -3.82 -11.06 5.51
N ALA A 478 -4.38 -11.91 4.64
CA ALA A 478 -4.87 -13.23 5.05
C ALA A 478 -3.73 -14.15 5.54
N SER A 479 -2.54 -14.09 4.95
CA SER A 479 -1.38 -14.87 5.41
C SER A 479 -0.74 -14.29 6.68
N ILE A 480 -0.72 -12.97 6.89
CA ILE A 480 -0.38 -12.35 8.18
C ILE A 480 -1.33 -12.83 9.28
N PHE A 481 -2.62 -13.04 8.97
CA PHE A 481 -3.57 -13.54 9.97
C PHE A 481 -3.44 -15.03 10.28
N THR A 482 -2.81 -15.83 9.41
CA THR A 482 -2.83 -17.30 9.47
C THR A 482 -1.45 -17.97 9.54
N ILE A 483 -0.50 -17.56 8.71
CA ILE A 483 0.85 -18.14 8.60
C ILE A 483 1.80 -17.44 9.57
N ALA A 484 1.85 -16.10 9.60
CA ALA A 484 2.83 -15.37 10.40
C ALA A 484 2.85 -15.78 11.89
N PRO A 485 1.71 -15.92 12.60
CA PRO A 485 1.72 -16.32 14.01
C PRO A 485 2.15 -17.77 14.26
N ARG A 486 2.14 -18.62 13.22
CA ARG A 486 2.67 -20.00 13.28
C ARG A 486 4.18 -20.00 13.11
N VAL A 487 4.73 -19.11 12.27
CA VAL A 487 6.17 -18.93 12.08
C VAL A 487 6.79 -18.27 13.32
N SER A 488 6.22 -17.19 13.85
CA SER A 488 6.72 -16.53 15.08
C SER A 488 6.81 -17.53 16.25
N ARG A 489 5.77 -18.32 16.49
CA ARG A 489 5.74 -19.38 17.52
C ARG A 489 6.69 -20.55 17.29
N TYR A 490 7.17 -20.74 16.07
CA TYR A 490 8.23 -21.71 15.79
C TYR A 490 9.61 -21.10 16.09
N LEU A 491 9.79 -19.80 15.81
CA LEU A 491 11.00 -19.05 16.13
C LEU A 491 11.17 -18.74 17.63
N GLU A 492 10.08 -18.72 18.41
CA GLU A 492 10.10 -18.67 19.89
C GLU A 492 10.92 -19.82 20.53
N GLY A 493 11.16 -20.92 19.81
CA GLY A 493 12.03 -22.03 20.25
C GLY A 493 13.53 -21.83 19.96
N TYR A 494 13.94 -20.69 19.40
CA TYR A 494 15.30 -20.37 18.98
C TYR A 494 15.80 -19.08 19.65
N PRO A 495 17.12 -18.81 19.71
CA PRO A 495 17.69 -17.59 20.31
C PRO A 495 17.52 -16.35 19.42
N VAL A 496 16.28 -16.05 19.01
CA VAL A 496 15.90 -14.93 18.14
C VAL A 496 15.06 -13.94 18.95
N PRO A 497 15.40 -12.63 18.99
CA PRO A 497 14.57 -11.63 19.65
C PRO A 497 13.14 -11.61 19.10
N HIS A 498 12.13 -11.50 19.97
CA HIS A 498 10.71 -11.63 19.59
C HIS A 498 10.31 -10.76 18.39
N VAL A 499 10.70 -9.48 18.39
CA VAL A 499 10.45 -8.53 17.28
C VAL A 499 11.07 -9.00 15.96
N LEU A 500 12.27 -9.59 16.00
CA LEU A 500 12.92 -10.16 14.81
C LEU A 500 12.19 -11.42 14.34
N GLY A 501 11.72 -12.26 15.27
CA GLY A 501 10.87 -13.41 14.98
C GLY A 501 9.54 -13.01 14.32
N GLU A 502 8.91 -11.93 14.75
CA GLU A 502 7.71 -11.37 14.12
C GLU A 502 7.99 -10.80 12.72
N LEU A 503 9.08 -10.04 12.53
CA LEU A 503 9.47 -9.51 11.22
C LEU A 503 9.77 -10.62 10.21
N ILE A 504 10.47 -11.68 10.63
CA ILE A 504 10.70 -12.88 9.82
C ILE A 504 9.38 -13.60 9.55
N GLY A 505 8.51 -13.77 10.55
CA GLY A 505 7.22 -14.45 10.42
C GLY A 505 6.27 -13.75 9.44
N VAL A 506 6.17 -12.42 9.52
CA VAL A 506 5.41 -11.58 8.59
C VAL A 506 6.01 -11.63 7.19
N SER A 507 7.32 -11.43 7.04
CA SER A 507 7.98 -11.42 5.72
C SER A 507 7.84 -12.77 5.01
N THR A 508 7.98 -13.88 5.75
CA THR A 508 7.81 -15.25 5.24
C THR A 508 6.36 -15.53 4.85
N ALA A 509 5.40 -15.14 5.70
CA ALA A 509 3.97 -15.31 5.41
C ALA A 509 3.52 -14.49 4.18
N CYS A 510 4.00 -13.26 4.03
CA CYS A 510 3.75 -12.44 2.86
C CYS A 510 4.36 -13.06 1.60
N GLY A 511 5.67 -13.38 1.63
CA GLY A 511 6.38 -13.94 0.48
C GLY A 511 5.76 -15.25 -0.05
N LEU A 512 5.40 -16.18 0.84
CA LEU A 512 4.73 -17.44 0.46
C LEU A 512 3.35 -17.21 -0.18
N ALA A 513 2.62 -16.17 0.24
CA ALA A 513 1.29 -15.85 -0.28
C ALA A 513 1.32 -15.02 -1.57
N THR A 514 2.34 -14.18 -1.75
CA THR A 514 2.49 -13.36 -2.96
C THR A 514 3.21 -14.09 -4.09
N ALA A 515 4.16 -14.98 -3.81
CA ALA A 515 4.94 -15.72 -4.80
C ALA A 515 4.13 -16.35 -5.96
N PRO A 516 3.00 -17.08 -5.73
CA PRO A 516 2.22 -17.62 -6.86
C PRO A 516 1.59 -16.52 -7.71
N VAL A 517 1.19 -15.39 -7.11
CA VAL A 517 0.59 -14.27 -7.85
C VAL A 517 1.66 -13.47 -8.61
N THR A 518 2.84 -13.23 -8.03
CA THR A 518 3.95 -12.57 -8.74
C THR A 518 4.55 -13.46 -9.83
N TRP A 519 4.54 -14.79 -9.65
CA TRP A 519 4.91 -15.72 -10.69
C TRP A 519 3.95 -15.70 -11.87
N LEU A 520 2.63 -15.74 -11.62
CA LEU A 520 1.62 -15.74 -12.67
C LEU A 520 1.49 -14.40 -13.40
N GLN A 521 1.68 -13.26 -12.72
CA GLN A 521 1.48 -11.93 -13.31
C GLN A 521 2.76 -11.19 -13.73
N PHE A 522 3.91 -11.52 -13.14
CA PHE A 522 5.19 -10.82 -13.43
C PHE A 522 6.35 -11.78 -13.76
N HIS A 523 6.12 -13.10 -13.74
CA HIS A 523 7.13 -14.15 -13.99
C HIS A 523 8.39 -13.99 -13.14
N GLN A 524 8.23 -13.52 -11.90
CA GLN A 524 9.31 -13.23 -10.96
C GLN A 524 8.96 -13.68 -9.53
N ILE A 525 9.93 -14.29 -8.86
CA ILE A 525 9.92 -14.58 -7.42
C ILE A 525 11.26 -14.13 -6.83
N SER A 526 11.26 -13.29 -5.79
CA SER A 526 12.48 -12.89 -5.07
C SER A 526 12.76 -13.82 -3.89
N LEU A 527 13.90 -14.49 -3.90
CA LEU A 527 14.34 -15.40 -2.83
C LEU A 527 14.89 -14.64 -1.61
N VAL A 528 15.42 -13.44 -1.83
CA VAL A 528 15.99 -12.57 -0.78
C VAL A 528 14.95 -11.73 -0.03
N THR A 529 13.66 -11.88 -0.38
CA THR A 529 12.52 -11.14 0.20
C THR A 529 12.55 -11.06 1.74
N VAL A 530 12.88 -12.15 2.45
CA VAL A 530 12.86 -12.17 3.92
C VAL A 530 13.97 -11.30 4.55
N PRO A 531 15.27 -11.56 4.32
CA PRO A 531 16.33 -10.72 4.89
C PRO A 531 16.28 -9.27 4.37
N ALA A 532 15.82 -9.04 3.13
CA ALA A 532 15.65 -7.68 2.61
C ALA A 532 14.64 -6.88 3.44
N ASN A 533 13.45 -7.44 3.70
CA ASN A 533 12.37 -6.76 4.41
C ASN A 533 12.63 -6.56 5.91
N VAL A 534 13.27 -7.52 6.57
CA VAL A 534 13.64 -7.43 8.00
C VAL A 534 14.43 -6.15 8.31
N VAL A 535 15.29 -5.71 7.37
CA VAL A 535 16.08 -4.47 7.51
C VAL A 535 15.33 -3.25 6.94
N ALA A 536 14.70 -3.37 5.77
CA ALA A 536 14.12 -2.23 5.08
C ALA A 536 12.80 -1.71 5.71
N VAL A 537 11.89 -2.62 6.12
CA VAL A 537 10.53 -2.24 6.55
C VAL A 537 10.51 -1.37 7.81
N PRO A 538 11.31 -1.64 8.87
CA PRO A 538 11.37 -0.75 10.04
C PRO A 538 11.85 0.66 9.68
N ILE A 539 12.90 0.77 8.85
CA ILE A 539 13.45 2.06 8.41
C ILE A 539 12.40 2.86 7.63
N VAL A 540 11.64 2.21 6.75
CA VAL A 540 10.58 2.83 5.94
C VAL A 540 9.45 3.40 6.79
N ALA A 541 9.09 2.74 7.90
CA ALA A 541 8.08 3.26 8.82
C ALA A 541 8.52 4.60 9.45
N GLU A 542 9.77 4.67 9.91
CA GLU A 542 10.36 5.90 10.45
C GLU A 542 10.54 6.98 9.35
N MET A 543 10.94 6.59 8.14
CA MET A 543 11.04 7.51 6.99
C MET A 543 9.69 8.17 6.67
N LEU A 544 8.57 7.44 6.77
CA LEU A 544 7.23 8.00 6.59
C LEU A 544 6.89 8.99 7.72
N GLY A 545 7.18 8.65 8.98
CA GLY A 545 6.97 9.54 10.12
C GLY A 545 7.76 10.85 9.98
N LEU A 546 9.05 10.75 9.65
CA LEU A 546 9.93 11.89 9.38
C LEU A 546 9.48 12.72 8.18
N ALA A 547 8.98 12.09 7.10
CA ALA A 547 8.49 12.79 5.91
C ALA A 547 7.23 13.61 6.20
N LEU A 548 6.28 13.05 6.96
CA LEU A 548 5.07 13.75 7.37
C LEU A 548 5.38 14.89 8.35
N LEU A 549 6.29 14.67 9.30
CA LEU A 549 6.78 15.72 10.19
C LEU A 549 7.46 16.84 9.39
N THR A 550 8.32 16.50 8.43
CA THR A 550 8.98 17.48 7.54
C THR A 550 7.95 18.33 6.78
N ALA A 551 6.91 17.70 6.20
CA ALA A 551 5.87 18.41 5.48
C ALA A 551 5.07 19.40 6.35
N VAL A 552 4.85 19.06 7.63
CA VAL A 552 4.17 19.95 8.60
C VAL A 552 5.10 21.07 9.10
N VAL A 553 6.39 20.80 9.24
CA VAL A 553 7.39 21.77 9.73
C VAL A 553 7.83 22.75 8.64
N ALA A 554 7.91 22.35 7.36
CA ALA A 554 8.48 23.18 6.29
C ALA A 554 7.81 24.56 6.12
N PRO A 555 6.47 24.73 6.21
CA PRO A 555 5.84 26.04 6.10
C PRO A 555 6.12 26.99 7.29
N VAL A 556 6.59 26.45 8.43
CA VAL A 556 6.76 27.21 9.70
C VAL A 556 8.24 27.43 10.04
N ALA A 557 9.08 26.41 9.83
CA ALA A 557 10.51 26.46 10.09
C ALA A 557 11.32 25.75 8.98
N PRO A 558 11.48 26.38 7.79
CA PRO A 558 12.22 25.80 6.67
C PRO A 558 13.63 25.28 7.00
N PRO A 559 14.44 25.91 7.89
CA PRO A 559 15.75 25.37 8.29
C PRO A 559 15.65 24.07 9.11
N LEU A 560 14.61 23.90 9.93
CA LEU A 560 14.40 22.65 10.67
C LEU A 560 13.91 21.55 9.74
N ALA A 561 13.02 21.89 8.80
CA ALA A 561 12.57 20.96 7.78
C ALA A 561 13.70 20.48 6.87
N SER A 562 14.66 21.34 6.47
CA SER A 562 15.79 20.89 5.65
C SER A 562 16.71 19.92 6.41
N VAL A 563 16.88 20.08 7.73
CA VAL A 563 17.62 19.11 8.57
C VAL A 563 16.88 17.78 8.67
N LEU A 564 15.56 17.79 8.92
CA LEU A 564 14.73 16.58 8.97
C LEU A 564 14.72 15.85 7.61
N ALA A 565 14.56 16.60 6.52
CA ALA A 565 14.60 16.08 5.15
C ALA A 565 15.96 15.46 4.81
N GLN A 566 17.07 16.10 5.18
CA GLN A 566 18.42 15.57 4.94
C GLN A 566 18.69 14.29 5.75
N ALA A 567 18.23 14.21 7.01
CA ALA A 567 18.29 12.99 7.81
C ALA A 567 17.49 11.85 7.15
N ASN A 568 16.27 12.14 6.69
CA ASN A 568 15.43 11.20 5.95
C ASN A 568 16.04 10.81 4.59
N GLY A 569 16.75 11.73 3.93
CA GLY A 569 17.51 11.49 2.72
C GLY A 569 18.67 10.50 2.89
N TRP A 570 19.31 10.46 4.07
CA TRP A 570 20.29 9.41 4.39
C TRP A 570 19.63 8.04 4.57
N ALA A 571 18.46 7.97 5.19
CA ALA A 571 17.67 6.73 5.26
C ALA A 571 17.22 6.26 3.86
N ALA A 572 16.79 7.18 2.99
CA ALA A 572 16.47 6.88 1.59
C ALA A 572 17.68 6.33 0.82
N ALA A 573 18.86 6.94 0.98
CA ALA A 573 20.11 6.44 0.39
C ALA A 573 20.49 5.05 0.93
N PHE A 574 20.30 4.79 2.23
CA PHE A 574 20.52 3.48 2.82
C PHE A 574 19.57 2.42 2.24
N VAL A 575 18.28 2.71 2.13
CA VAL A 575 17.29 1.77 1.54
C VAL A 575 17.60 1.50 0.07
N ALA A 576 18.03 2.50 -0.70
CA ALA A 576 18.47 2.31 -2.09
C ALA A 576 19.76 1.47 -2.18
N ALA A 577 20.75 1.70 -1.30
CA ALA A 577 21.96 0.88 -1.23
C ALA A 577 21.66 -0.57 -0.80
N TRP A 578 20.73 -0.76 0.13
CA TRP A 578 20.28 -2.08 0.58
C TRP A 578 19.53 -2.85 -0.51
N ALA A 579 18.67 -2.18 -1.29
CA ALA A 579 18.03 -2.74 -2.47
C ALA A 579 19.06 -3.13 -3.55
N ARG A 580 20.07 -2.29 -3.81
CA ARG A 580 21.20 -2.60 -4.70
C ARG A 580 22.00 -3.82 -4.25
N LEU A 581 22.27 -3.94 -2.95
CA LEU A 581 23.02 -5.05 -2.37
C LEU A 581 22.23 -6.36 -2.45
N THR A 582 21.01 -6.38 -1.89
CA THR A 582 20.17 -7.59 -1.84
C THR A 582 19.68 -8.03 -3.22
N GLY A 583 19.23 -7.09 -4.06
CA GLY A 583 18.92 -7.33 -5.48
C GLY A 583 20.16 -7.45 -6.36
N GLY A 584 21.37 -7.38 -5.79
CA GLY A 584 22.66 -7.59 -6.45
C GLY A 584 23.21 -9.02 -6.33
N VAL A 585 22.69 -9.81 -5.39
CA VAL A 585 23.14 -11.19 -5.13
C VAL A 585 22.80 -12.10 -6.33
N PRO A 586 23.71 -12.99 -6.78
CA PRO A 586 23.36 -14.00 -7.78
C PRO A 586 22.17 -14.84 -7.31
N PHE A 587 21.24 -15.13 -8.22
CA PHE A 587 19.96 -15.81 -7.91
C PHE A 587 19.02 -15.09 -6.92
N ALA A 588 19.21 -13.79 -6.65
CA ALA A 588 18.29 -13.01 -5.82
C ALA A 588 16.81 -13.10 -6.27
N GLN A 589 16.60 -13.20 -7.59
CA GLN A 589 15.31 -13.44 -8.22
C GLN A 589 15.35 -14.65 -9.17
N VAL A 590 14.19 -15.30 -9.27
CA VAL A 590 13.92 -16.46 -10.12
C VAL A 590 12.97 -16.03 -11.25
N THR A 591 13.40 -16.20 -12.49
CA THR A 591 12.68 -15.75 -13.71
C THR A 591 12.31 -16.87 -14.68
N SER A 592 12.98 -18.04 -14.62
CA SER A 592 12.68 -19.15 -15.53
C SER A 592 11.69 -20.14 -14.92
N GLY A 593 10.74 -20.64 -15.71
CA GLY A 593 9.72 -21.56 -15.20
C GLY A 593 10.28 -22.86 -14.62
N ARG A 594 11.42 -23.35 -15.14
CA ARG A 594 12.14 -24.51 -14.57
C ARG A 594 12.69 -24.20 -13.17
N SER A 595 13.29 -23.03 -12.98
CA SER A 595 13.81 -22.63 -11.65
C SER A 595 12.69 -22.28 -10.66
N ALA A 596 11.55 -21.75 -11.13
CA ALA A 596 10.37 -21.54 -10.30
C ALA A 596 9.74 -22.88 -9.84
N ALA A 597 9.65 -23.87 -10.73
CA ALA A 597 9.21 -25.23 -10.38
C ALA A 597 10.14 -25.88 -9.35
N ILE A 598 11.47 -25.85 -9.58
CA ILE A 598 12.46 -26.40 -8.63
C ILE A 598 12.33 -25.75 -7.25
N VAL A 599 12.14 -24.42 -7.16
CA VAL A 599 11.94 -23.75 -5.87
C VAL A 599 10.61 -24.17 -5.21
N ALA A 600 9.52 -24.30 -5.98
CA ALA A 600 8.24 -24.78 -5.46
C ALA A 600 8.35 -26.24 -4.95
N ASP A 601 9.02 -27.12 -5.69
CA ASP A 601 9.26 -28.51 -5.31
C ASP A 601 10.14 -28.60 -4.06
N CYS A 602 11.22 -27.82 -3.97
CA CYS A 602 12.05 -27.73 -2.77
C CYS A 602 11.25 -27.22 -1.56
N CYS A 603 10.36 -26.24 -1.73
CA CYS A 603 9.48 -25.77 -0.66
C CYS A 603 8.45 -26.84 -0.24
N LEU A 604 7.85 -27.56 -1.19
CA LEU A 604 6.92 -28.66 -0.92
C LEU A 604 7.62 -29.82 -0.19
N LEU A 605 8.82 -30.20 -0.62
CA LEU A 605 9.65 -31.22 0.03
C LEU A 605 10.07 -30.79 1.45
N ALA A 606 10.44 -29.52 1.66
CA ALA A 606 10.76 -29.00 2.98
C ALA A 606 9.55 -29.02 3.93
N VAL A 607 8.35 -28.66 3.43
CA VAL A 607 7.09 -28.75 4.20
C VAL A 607 6.72 -30.21 4.49
N ALA A 608 6.85 -31.11 3.51
CA ALA A 608 6.59 -32.54 3.69
C ALA A 608 7.54 -33.16 4.72
N ALA A 609 8.84 -32.88 4.61
CA ALA A 609 9.85 -33.32 5.58
C ALA A 609 9.57 -32.77 6.99
N TRP A 610 9.18 -31.49 7.11
CA TRP A 610 8.81 -30.89 8.40
C TRP A 610 7.54 -31.51 9.01
N LEU A 611 6.56 -31.90 8.18
CA LEU A 611 5.37 -32.63 8.62
C LEU A 611 5.71 -34.05 9.07
N LEU A 612 6.55 -34.78 8.32
CA LEU A 612 7.01 -36.13 8.66
C LEU A 612 7.90 -36.15 9.91
N LEU A 613 8.73 -35.12 10.12
CA LEU A 613 9.49 -34.93 11.36
C LEU A 613 8.60 -34.48 12.55
N ARG A 614 7.36 -34.07 12.29
CA ARG A 614 6.37 -33.68 13.30
C ARG A 614 5.28 -34.71 13.58
N THR A 615 5.17 -35.80 12.79
CA THR A 615 4.33 -36.92 13.23
C THR A 615 4.94 -37.49 14.51
N PRO A 616 4.23 -37.51 15.65
CA PRO A 616 4.76 -38.13 16.86
C PRO A 616 5.03 -39.60 16.55
N ARG A 617 6.25 -40.06 16.84
CA ARG A 617 6.56 -41.49 16.80
C ARG A 617 5.63 -42.16 17.81
N ALA A 618 4.72 -43.01 17.33
CA ALA A 618 3.87 -43.80 18.21
C ALA A 618 4.75 -44.80 18.97
N SER A 619 4.77 -44.65 20.29
CA SER A 619 5.50 -45.47 21.26
C SER A 619 4.54 -45.95 22.32
#